data_AF-A0A433PEA1-F1
#
_entry.id   AF-A0A433PEA1-F1
#
_cell.length_a   1.000
_cell.length_b   1.000
_cell.length_c   1.000
_cell.angle_alpha   90.00
_cell.angle_beta   90.00
_cell.angle_gamma   90.00
#
_symmetry.space_group_name_H-M   'P 1'
#
loop_
_entity.id
_entity.type
_entity.pdbx_description
1 polymer ?
#
loop_
_entity_poly.entity_id
_entity_poly.type
_entity_poly.pdbx_seq_one_letter_code
_entity_poly.pdbx_strand_id
1 'polypeptide(L)' 'MVKVTVAGAAGGIGQPLSLLLKQSNLITHLSLYDIVNTPGVAADLSHINTKARVTGHVGANELEEAIKNSDI' A
#
# COMPACT_ATOMS: atom_id res chain seq x y z
N MET A 1 9.07 4.65 12.89
CA MET A 1 8.23 4.98 11.71
C MET A 1 7.67 3.66 11.22
N VAL A 2 6.35 3.49 11.15
CA VAL A 2 5.73 2.20 10.82
C VAL A 2 5.49 2.11 9.31
N LYS A 3 6.06 1.10 8.67
CA LYS A 3 5.77 0.68 7.28
C LYS A 3 4.84 -0.52 7.32
N VAL A 4 3.72 -0.42 6.61
CA VAL A 4 2.75 -1.51 6.45
C VAL A 4 2.68 -1.92 4.99
N THR A 5 2.71 -3.22 4.71
CA THR A 5 2.49 -3.77 3.37
C THR A 5 1.17 -4.50 3.26
N VAL A 6 0.36 -4.15 2.26
CA VAL A 6 -0.88 -4.87 1.91
C VAL A 6 -0.62 -5.69 0.66
N ALA A 7 -0.55 -7.01 0.80
CA ALA A 7 -0.50 -7.96 -0.32
C ALA A 7 -1.93 -8.34 -0.75
N GLY A 8 -2.26 -8.15 -2.02
CA GLY A 8 -3.63 -8.24 -2.52
C GLY A 8 -4.38 -6.90 -2.47
N ALA A 9 -3.65 -5.78 -2.58
CA ALA A 9 -4.18 -4.43 -2.40
C ALA A 9 -5.19 -3.99 -3.48
N ALA A 10 -5.18 -4.59 -4.67
CA ALA A 10 -6.11 -4.27 -5.74
C ALA A 10 -7.42 -5.08 -5.67
N GLY A 11 -7.51 -6.06 -4.77
CA GLY A 11 -8.72 -6.86 -4.54
C GLY A 11 -9.83 -6.10 -3.80
N GLY A 12 -11.02 -6.71 -3.75
CA GLY A 12 -12.21 -6.10 -3.13
C GLY A 12 -12.08 -5.82 -1.63
N ILE A 13 -11.22 -6.57 -0.92
CA ILE A 13 -10.88 -6.29 0.50
C ILE A 13 -9.66 -5.38 0.62
N GLY A 14 -8.66 -5.58 -0.25
CA GLY A 14 -7.41 -4.84 -0.23
C GLY A 14 -7.60 -3.33 -0.39
N GLN A 15 -8.49 -2.91 -1.28
CA GLN A 15 -8.76 -1.49 -1.52
C GLN A 15 -9.35 -0.77 -0.28
N PRO A 16 -10.48 -1.22 0.31
CA PRO A 16 -11.02 -0.56 1.50
C PRO A 16 -10.10 -0.70 2.72
N LEU A 17 -9.38 -1.82 2.87
CA LEU A 17 -8.37 -1.95 3.92
C LEU A 17 -7.26 -0.91 3.76
N SER A 18 -6.74 -0.74 2.55
CA SER A 18 -5.68 0.23 2.23
C SER A 18 -6.14 1.67 2.46
N LEU A 19 -7.41 1.98 2.16
CA LEU A 19 -8.02 3.28 2.46
C LEU A 19 -8.03 3.56 3.97
N LEU A 20 -8.50 2.61 4.78
CA LEU A 20 -8.52 2.75 6.24
C LEU A 20 -7.11 2.90 6.81
N LEU A 21 -6.14 2.12 6.31
CA LEU A 21 -4.73 2.22 6.72
C LEU A 21 -4.12 3.57 6.33
N LYS A 22 -4.41 4.11 5.15
CA LYS A 22 -3.94 5.44 4.71
C LYS A 22 -4.45 6.56 5.62
N GLN A 23 -5.57 6.39 6.30
CA GLN A 23 -6.10 7.37 7.27
C GLN A 23 -5.47 7.26 8.67
N SER A 24 -4.73 6.18 8.95
CA SER A 24 -4.14 5.95 10.27
C SER A 24 -2.96 6.90 10.55
N ASN A 25 -3.01 7.56 11.71
CA ASN A 25 -1.89 8.33 12.23
C ASN A 25 -0.75 7.46 12.80
N LEU A 26 -0.88 6.14 12.80
CA LEU A 26 0.20 5.25 13.24
C LEU A 26 1.15 4.89 12.09
N ILE A 27 0.70 5.03 10.84
CA ILE A 27 1.41 4.58 9.65
C ILE A 27 2.15 5.76 9.02
N THR A 28 3.39 5.52 8.60
CA THR A 28 4.24 6.49 7.89
C THR A 28 4.52 6.09 6.46
N HIS A 29 4.44 4.80 6.14
CA HIS A 29 4.55 4.28 4.77
C HIS A 29 3.53 3.15 4.57
N LEU A 30 2.69 3.27 3.55
CA LEU A 30 1.77 2.23 3.09
C LEU A 30 2.25 1.68 1.73
N SER A 31 2.70 0.43 1.73
CA SER A 31 3.18 -0.27 0.54
C SER A 31 2.05 -1.17 0.02
N LEU A 32 1.63 -0.95 -1.21
CA LEU A 32 0.56 -1.72 -1.84
C LEU A 32 1.18 -2.70 -2.82
N TYR A 33 0.82 -3.97 -2.72
CA TYR A 33 1.26 -5.02 -3.62
C TYR A 33 0.07 -5.80 -4.17
N ASP A 34 0.12 -6.13 -5.45
CA ASP A 34 -0.79 -7.07 -6.09
C ASP A 34 -0.17 -7.60 -7.40
N ILE A 35 -0.77 -8.63 -7.98
CA ILE A 35 -0.34 -9.20 -9.25
C ILE A 35 -0.74 -8.26 -10.41
N VAL A 36 -1.84 -7.51 -10.25
CA VAL A 36 -2.39 -6.59 -11.26
C VAL A 36 -2.95 -5.31 -10.62
N ASN A 37 -3.04 -4.24 -11.40
CA ASN A 37 -3.79 -3.01 -11.08
C ASN A 37 -3.32 -2.18 -9.85
N THR A 38 -2.31 -2.60 -9.11
CA THR A 38 -1.77 -1.87 -7.95
C THR A 38 -1.35 -0.41 -8.22
N PRO A 39 -0.74 -0.06 -9.38
CA PRO A 39 -0.30 1.31 -9.63
C PRO A 39 -1.46 2.32 -9.60
N GLY A 40 -2.65 1.94 -10.10
CA GLY A 40 -3.84 2.79 -10.07
C GLY A 40 -4.37 3.02 -8.66
N VAL A 41 -4.41 1.95 -7.85
CA VAL A 41 -4.84 2.03 -6.44
C VAL A 41 -3.87 2.90 -5.62
N ALA A 42 -2.56 2.74 -5.84
CA ALA A 42 -1.55 3.55 -5.17
C ALA A 42 -1.66 5.03 -5.55
N ALA A 43 -1.89 5.34 -6.83
CA ALA A 43 -2.09 6.71 -7.29
C ALA A 43 -3.34 7.35 -6.63
N ASP A 44 -4.46 6.64 -6.60
CA ASP A 44 -5.70 7.12 -5.98
C ASP A 44 -5.51 7.43 -4.48
N LEU A 45 -4.98 6.47 -3.72
CA LEU A 45 -4.75 6.68 -2.28
C LEU A 45 -3.68 7.72 -1.97
N SER A 46 -2.74 7.99 -2.90
CA SER A 46 -1.70 9.01 -2.71
C SER A 46 -2.25 10.44 -2.65
N HIS A 47 -3.43 10.69 -3.22
CA HIS A 47 -4.09 12.00 -3.20
C HIS A 47 -4.72 12.35 -1.85
N ILE A 48 -4.90 11.36 -0.96
CA ILE A 48 -5.49 11.59 0.36
C ILE A 48 -4.47 12.35 1.22
N ASN A 49 -4.90 13.52 1.72
CA ASN A 49 -4.09 14.43 2.53
C ASN A 49 -3.85 13.90 3.95
N THR A 50 -3.10 12.82 4.06
CA THR A 50 -2.59 12.23 5.29
C THR A 50 -1.10 11.97 5.17
N LYS A 51 -0.42 11.85 6.31
CA LYS A 51 1.04 11.80 6.36
C LYS A 51 1.69 10.56 5.73
N ALA A 52 0.97 9.43 5.63
CA ALA A 52 1.56 8.18 5.15
C ALA A 52 1.92 8.29 3.67
N ARG A 53 3.18 8.03 3.31
CA ARG A 53 3.59 7.86 1.90
C ARG A 53 2.98 6.58 1.33
N VAL A 54 2.50 6.61 0.10
CA VAL A 54 1.97 5.43 -0.60
C VAL A 54 2.92 5.02 -1.73
N THR A 55 3.21 3.73 -1.86
CA THR A 55 3.94 3.15 -3.00
C THR A 55 3.17 1.96 -3.55
N GLY A 56 3.09 1.82 -4.87
CA GLY A 56 2.47 0.66 -5.53
C GLY A 56 3.53 -0.24 -6.16
N HIS A 57 3.33 -1.55 -6.03
CA HIS A 57 4.20 -2.60 -6.57
C HIS A 57 3.33 -3.64 -7.28
N VAL A 58 3.74 -4.08 -8.47
CA VAL A 58 2.95 -4.95 -9.35
C VAL A 58 3.75 -6.14 -9.86
N GLY A 59 3.14 -7.32 -9.78
CA GLY A 59 3.72 -8.56 -10.31
C GLY A 59 4.78 -9.18 -9.40
N ALA A 60 5.16 -10.43 -9.69
CA ALA A 60 6.02 -11.23 -8.81
C ALA A 60 7.40 -10.60 -8.55
N ASN A 61 7.96 -9.89 -9.54
CA ASN A 61 9.31 -9.33 -9.47
C ASN A 61 9.43 -8.14 -8.52
N GLU A 62 8.31 -7.48 -8.17
CA GLU A 62 8.32 -6.31 -7.28
C GLU A 62 7.93 -6.67 -5.83
N LEU A 63 7.60 -7.94 -5.55
CA LEU A 63 7.20 -8.38 -4.21
C LEU A 63 8.30 -8.11 -3.17
N GLU A 64 9.56 -8.37 -3.52
CA GLU A 64 10.70 -8.16 -2.63
C GLU A 64 10.79 -6.70 -2.17
N GLU A 65 10.73 -5.75 -3.11
CA GLU A 65 10.75 -4.32 -2.80
C GLU A 65 9.48 -3.87 -2.05
N ALA A 66 8.33 -4.47 -2.33
CA ALA A 66 7.10 -4.18 -1.60
C ALA A 66 7.25 -4.46 -0.10
N ILE A 67 7.74 -5.65 0.27
CA ILE A 67 7.80 -6.13 1.66
C ILE A 67 9.04 -5.64 2.42
N LYS A 68 10.10 -5.21 1.72
CA LYS A 68 11.37 -4.80 2.31
C LYS A 68 11.19 -3.79 3.46
N ASN A 69 11.69 -4.11 4.65
CA ASN A 69 11.58 -3.29 5.86
C ASN A 69 10.13 -2.98 6.31
N SER A 70 9.15 -3.83 6.00
CA SER A 70 7.80 -3.68 6.56
C SER A 70 7.78 -4.16 8.01
N ASP A 71 7.12 -3.39 8.87
CA ASP A 71 6.88 -3.77 10.26
C ASP A 71 5.64 -4.67 10.39
N ILE A 72 4.68 -4.49 9.48
CA ILE A 72 3.42 -5.24 9.36
C ILE A 72 3.18 -5.60 7.90
#